data_AF-A0A2V5R3D3-F1
#
_entry.id   AF-A0A2V5R3D3-F1
#
_cell.length_a   1.000
_cell.length_b   1.000
_cell.length_c   1.000
_cell.angle_alpha   90.00
_cell.angle_beta   90.00
_cell.angle_gamma   90.00
#
_symmetry.space_group_name_H-M   'P 1'
#
loop_
_entity.id
_entity.type
_entity.pdbx_description
1 polymer ?
#
loop_
_entity_poly.entity_id
_entity_poly.type
_entity_poly.pdbx_seq_one_letter_code
_entity_poly.pdbx_strand_id
1 'polypeptide(L)'
;MTASAKYLDKPEPRWQVILALVAIGGIYLALPSWFIVGPTWLLPVLIVILLVPTIMTHRTGRHSLNHALGILINAIITIALIGSVVLLVTALPSHRGQPLRLLGSGAALWFTNVLVFALWYWRLDGGGPTVRDKRREFGSRSFVFPQMQIEKVERGRFSVERWRPGFVDYLFIAFTQSSTFG
;
A
#
# COMPACT_ATOMS: atom_id res chain seq x y z
N MET A 1 10.83 41.41 7.68
CA MET A 1 11.07 40.26 8.56
C MET A 1 9.73 39.55 8.79
N THR A 2 9.37 38.61 7.91
CA THR A 2 8.10 37.87 8.02
C THR A 2 8.27 36.69 8.97
N ALA A 3 7.34 36.57 9.91
CA ALA A 3 7.34 35.55 10.95
C ALA A 3 7.44 34.15 10.32
N SER A 4 8.50 33.41 10.67
CA SER A 4 8.63 32.00 10.35
C SER A 4 7.55 31.26 11.12
N ALA A 5 6.40 31.04 10.48
CA ALA A 5 5.39 30.14 10.99
C ALA A 5 6.09 28.80 11.24
N LYS A 6 6.11 28.39 12.51
CA LYS A 6 6.79 27.18 12.99
C LYS A 6 5.99 25.97 12.49
N TYR A 7 6.13 25.66 11.20
CA TYR A 7 5.55 24.47 10.61
C TYR A 7 6.23 23.26 11.26
N LEU A 8 5.53 22.65 12.21
CA LEU A 8 5.89 21.36 12.75
C LEU A 8 5.72 20.36 11.60
N ASP A 9 6.83 19.94 10.99
CA ASP A 9 6.86 18.83 10.04
C ASP A 9 6.31 17.59 10.77
N LYS A 10 5.02 17.28 10.56
CA LYS A 10 4.38 16.10 11.16
C LYS A 10 4.91 14.86 10.44
N PRO A 11 5.42 13.84 11.16
CA PRO A 11 5.81 12.57 10.57
C PRO A 11 4.66 11.95 9.79
N GLU A 12 4.95 11.26 8.69
CA GLU A 12 3.93 10.57 7.90
C GLU A 12 3.13 9.58 8.77
N PRO A 13 1.79 9.64 8.77
CA PRO A 13 0.96 8.75 9.59
C PRO A 13 1.01 7.30 9.08
N ARG A 14 1.83 6.47 9.74
CA ARG A 14 2.00 5.04 9.39
C ARG A 14 0.77 4.16 9.66
N TRP A 15 -0.25 4.68 10.35
CA TRP A 15 -1.49 3.93 10.61
C TRP A 15 -2.25 3.59 9.33
N GLN A 16 -2.08 4.39 8.27
CA GLN A 16 -2.71 4.15 6.97
C GLN A 16 -2.24 2.83 6.33
N VAL A 17 -0.95 2.53 6.47
CA VAL A 17 -0.35 1.27 6.01
C VAL A 17 -0.84 0.10 6.84
N ILE A 18 -0.98 0.28 8.16
CA ILE A 18 -1.56 -0.75 9.04
C ILE A 18 -3.01 -1.02 8.63
N LEU A 19 -3.80 0.02 8.38
CA LEU A 19 -5.18 -0.12 7.92
C LEU A 19 -5.25 -0.87 6.60
N ALA A 20 -4.36 -0.58 5.64
CA ALA A 20 -4.29 -1.31 4.37
C ALA A 20 -3.96 -2.80 4.57
N LEU A 21 -3.00 -3.13 5.43
CA LEU A 21 -2.64 -4.51 5.74
C LEU A 21 -3.78 -5.27 6.45
N VAL A 22 -4.49 -4.60 7.37
CA VAL A 22 -5.68 -5.15 8.02
C VAL A 22 -6.81 -5.37 7.01
N ALA A 23 -7.03 -4.43 6.10
CA ALA A 23 -8.01 -4.58 5.03
C ALA A 23 -7.69 -5.78 4.12
N ILE A 24 -6.44 -5.95 3.72
CA ILE A 24 -5.99 -7.12 2.95
C ILE A 24 -6.30 -8.42 3.71
N GLY A 25 -5.95 -8.49 5.00
CA GLY A 25 -6.24 -9.66 5.83
C GLY A 25 -7.74 -9.93 5.96
N GLY A 26 -8.56 -8.90 6.14
CA GLY A 26 -10.01 -9.01 6.21
C GLY A 26 -10.64 -9.49 4.91
N ILE A 27 -10.17 -8.97 3.77
CA ILE A 27 -10.61 -9.43 2.44
C ILE A 27 -10.23 -10.90 2.23
N TYR A 28 -9.01 -11.28 2.63
CA TYR A 28 -8.55 -12.66 2.52
C TYR A 28 -9.40 -13.63 3.34
N LEU A 29 -9.85 -13.23 4.53
CA LEU A 29 -10.77 -14.03 5.35
C LEU A 29 -12.19 -14.11 4.79
N ALA A 30 -12.62 -13.08 4.06
CA ALA A 30 -13.93 -13.06 3.40
C ALA A 30 -13.95 -13.86 2.09
N LEU A 31 -12.79 -14.19 1.51
CA LEU A 31 -12.70 -15.01 0.32
C LEU A 31 -13.17 -16.44 0.62
N PRO A 32 -13.93 -17.05 -0.30
CA PRO A 32 -14.24 -18.47 -0.23
C PRO A 32 -12.97 -19.33 -0.14
N SER A 33 -13.03 -20.42 0.64
CA SER A 33 -11.88 -21.32 0.88
C SER A 33 -11.27 -21.92 -0.39
N TRP A 34 -12.04 -22.02 -1.49
CA TRP A 34 -11.55 -22.50 -2.78
C TRP A 34 -10.68 -21.49 -3.55
N PHE A 35 -10.65 -20.21 -3.15
CA PHE A 35 -9.78 -19.17 -3.72
C PHE A 35 -8.58 -18.86 -2.82
N ILE A 36 -8.34 -19.68 -1.80
CA ILE A 36 -7.30 -19.48 -0.79
C ILE A 36 -6.27 -20.60 -0.96
N VAL A 37 -5.00 -20.19 -1.11
CA VAL A 37 -3.88 -21.13 -1.10
C VAL A 37 -3.51 -21.44 0.35
N GLY A 38 -3.98 -22.60 0.85
CA GLY A 38 -3.72 -23.06 2.22
C GLY A 38 -4.84 -22.68 3.21
N PRO A 39 -4.55 -22.68 4.53
CA PRO A 39 -5.55 -22.35 5.55
C PRO A 39 -5.94 -20.86 5.49
N THR A 40 -7.23 -20.57 5.63
CA THR A 40 -7.77 -19.20 5.55
C THR A 40 -7.16 -18.23 6.57
N TRP A 41 -6.72 -18.75 7.72
CA TRP A 41 -6.07 -17.98 8.78
C TRP A 41 -4.57 -17.74 8.57
N LEU A 42 -3.93 -18.45 7.62
CA LEU A 42 -2.47 -18.42 7.48
C LEU A 42 -1.95 -17.02 7.14
N LEU A 43 -2.53 -16.37 6.13
CA LEU A 43 -2.10 -15.06 5.67
C LEU A 43 -2.39 -13.93 6.68
N PRO A 44 -3.59 -13.84 7.30
CA PRO A 44 -3.83 -12.89 8.38
C PRO A 44 -2.90 -13.06 9.56
N VAL A 45 -2.65 -14.30 10.00
CA VAL A 45 -1.71 -14.59 11.09
C VAL A 45 -0.30 -14.15 10.72
N LEU A 46 0.14 -14.44 9.51
CA LEU A 46 1.46 -14.04 9.02
C LEU A 46 1.61 -12.52 8.91
N ILE A 47 0.56 -11.81 8.47
CA ILE A 47 0.52 -10.34 8.50
C ILE A 47 0.71 -9.85 9.93
N VAL A 48 -0.08 -10.35 10.89
CA VAL A 48 0.02 -9.92 12.30
C VAL A 48 1.41 -10.21 12.86
N ILE A 49 1.93 -11.42 12.65
CA ILE A 49 3.25 -11.85 13.12
C ILE A 49 4.38 -10.98 12.58
N LEU A 50 4.29 -10.51 11.33
CA LEU A 50 5.32 -9.66 10.74
C LEU A 50 5.09 -8.16 11.03
N LEU A 51 3.86 -7.75 11.27
CA LEU A 51 3.48 -6.36 11.56
C LEU A 51 3.93 -5.94 12.96
N VAL A 52 3.85 -6.85 13.95
CA VAL A 52 4.37 -6.64 15.32
C VAL A 52 5.86 -6.26 15.33
N PRO A 53 6.79 -7.06 14.77
CA PRO A 53 8.21 -6.70 14.71
C PRO A 53 8.47 -5.49 13.82
N THR A 54 7.66 -5.22 12.80
CA THR A 54 7.76 -3.97 12.00
C THR A 54 7.48 -2.73 12.87
N ILE A 55 6.45 -2.77 13.71
CA ILE A 55 6.14 -1.69 14.66
C ILE A 55 7.27 -1.55 15.71
N MET A 56 7.77 -2.67 16.24
CA MET A 56 8.84 -2.66 17.25
C MET A 56 10.19 -2.18 16.69
N THR A 57 10.55 -2.60 15.47
CA THR A 57 11.80 -2.19 14.80
C THR A 57 11.78 -0.72 14.39
N HIS A 58 10.59 -0.19 14.05
CA HIS A 58 10.41 1.25 13.86
C HIS A 58 10.71 2.03 15.15
N ARG A 59 10.21 1.57 16.31
CA ARG A 59 10.45 2.23 17.60
C ARG A 59 11.91 2.14 18.07
N THR A 60 12.63 1.08 17.68
CA THR A 60 14.04 0.86 18.05
C THR A 60 15.04 1.45 17.04
N GLY A 61 14.59 2.15 16.00
CA GLY A 61 15.46 2.84 15.04
C GLY A 61 16.21 1.94 14.04
N ARG A 62 15.90 0.64 13.99
CA ARG A 62 16.54 -0.32 13.08
C ARG A 62 15.94 -0.25 11.67
N HIS A 63 16.33 0.77 10.92
CA HIS A 63 15.71 1.12 9.64
C HIS A 63 15.87 0.06 8.53
N SER A 64 17.03 -0.62 8.46
CA SER A 64 17.29 -1.66 7.45
C SER A 64 16.39 -2.89 7.66
N LEU A 65 16.28 -3.36 8.90
CA LEU A 65 15.40 -4.48 9.25
C LEU A 65 13.93 -4.13 9.02
N ASN A 66 13.51 -2.93 9.44
CA ASN A 66 12.14 -2.48 9.17
C ASN A 66 11.86 -2.48 7.66
N HIS A 67 12.81 -2.00 6.84
CA HIS A 67 12.67 -1.98 5.38
C HIS A 67 12.54 -3.41 4.79
N ALA A 68 13.45 -4.32 5.16
CA ALA A 68 13.45 -5.71 4.72
C ALA A 68 12.16 -6.46 5.12
N LEU A 69 11.71 -6.31 6.37
CA LEU A 69 10.48 -6.95 6.86
C LEU A 69 9.25 -6.55 6.05
N GLY A 70 9.08 -5.26 5.74
CA GLY A 70 7.92 -4.86 4.95
C GLY A 70 8.04 -5.20 3.45
N ILE A 71 9.25 -5.35 2.90
CA ILE A 71 9.41 -5.95 1.56
C ILE A 71 8.94 -7.41 1.60
N LEU A 72 9.37 -8.16 2.63
CA LEU A 72 8.98 -9.55 2.82
C LEU A 72 7.45 -9.70 2.98
N ILE A 73 6.82 -8.86 3.81
CA ILE A 73 5.35 -8.82 3.96
C ILE A 73 4.69 -8.59 2.60
N ASN A 74 5.10 -7.54 1.88
CA ASN A 74 4.50 -7.21 0.58
C ASN A 74 4.69 -8.35 -0.42
N ALA A 75 5.87 -8.97 -0.46
CA ALA A 75 6.14 -10.11 -1.34
C ALA A 75 5.24 -11.30 -1.04
N ILE A 76 5.08 -11.67 0.24
CA ILE A 76 4.22 -12.79 0.64
C ILE A 76 2.76 -12.52 0.26
N ILE A 77 2.25 -11.32 0.54
CA ILE A 77 0.89 -10.94 0.16
C ILE A 77 0.72 -10.98 -1.37
N THR A 78 1.72 -10.51 -2.12
CA THR A 78 1.69 -10.54 -3.59
C THR A 78 1.61 -11.97 -4.12
N ILE A 79 2.42 -12.89 -3.59
CA ILE A 79 2.39 -14.30 -3.98
C ILE A 79 1.02 -14.92 -3.69
N ALA A 80 0.45 -14.65 -2.51
CA ALA A 80 -0.87 -15.16 -2.16
C ALA A 80 -1.98 -14.59 -3.04
N LEU A 81 -1.90 -13.31 -3.40
CA LEU A 81 -2.81 -12.67 -4.36
C LEU A 81 -2.73 -13.35 -5.73
N ILE A 82 -1.52 -13.59 -6.25
CA ILE A 82 -1.30 -14.30 -7.52
C ILE A 82 -1.95 -15.68 -7.46
N GLY A 83 -1.70 -16.45 -6.40
CA GLY A 83 -2.32 -17.76 -6.22
C GLY A 83 -3.85 -17.70 -6.20
N SER A 84 -4.42 -16.72 -5.50
CA SER A 84 -5.87 -16.52 -5.42
C SER A 84 -6.48 -16.17 -6.78
N VAL A 85 -5.80 -15.34 -7.57
CA VAL A 85 -6.21 -15.00 -8.94
C VAL A 85 -6.12 -16.21 -9.87
N VAL A 86 -5.07 -17.00 -9.80
CA VAL A 86 -4.93 -18.24 -10.59
C VAL A 86 -6.08 -19.22 -10.27
N LEU A 87 -6.40 -19.40 -8.98
CA LEU A 87 -7.54 -20.22 -8.56
C LEU A 87 -8.87 -19.67 -9.08
N LEU A 88 -9.06 -18.35 -9.07
CA LEU A 88 -10.25 -17.72 -9.64
C LEU A 88 -10.37 -17.99 -11.14
N VAL A 89 -9.29 -17.79 -11.90
CA VAL A 89 -9.26 -17.96 -13.36
C VAL A 89 -9.51 -19.42 -13.76
N THR A 90 -8.93 -20.37 -13.03
CA THR A 90 -9.11 -21.81 -13.27
C THR A 90 -10.48 -22.34 -12.84
N ALA A 91 -11.16 -21.65 -11.92
CA ALA A 91 -12.53 -22.00 -11.52
C ALA A 91 -13.60 -21.54 -12.53
N LEU A 92 -13.32 -20.51 -13.35
CA LEU A 92 -14.26 -19.94 -14.32
C LEU A 92 -14.81 -20.99 -15.31
N PRO A 93 -13.99 -21.82 -15.99
CA PRO A 93 -14.50 -22.86 -16.90
C PRO A 93 -15.37 -23.91 -16.21
N SER A 94 -15.12 -24.13 -14.91
CA SER A 94 -15.76 -25.22 -14.16
C SER A 94 -17.19 -24.90 -13.72
N HIS A 95 -17.72 -23.68 -13.99
CA HIS A 95 -19.03 -23.20 -13.51
C HIS A 95 -19.24 -23.40 -12.00
N ARG A 96 -18.13 -23.44 -11.23
CA ARG A 96 -18.16 -23.73 -9.80
C ARG A 96 -18.54 -22.48 -9.01
N GLY A 97 -19.84 -22.21 -8.95
CA GLY A 97 -20.43 -21.23 -8.03
C GLY A 97 -21.45 -20.30 -8.68
N GLN A 98 -22.26 -19.66 -7.84
CA GLN A 98 -23.18 -18.61 -8.28
C GLN A 98 -22.39 -17.45 -8.93
N PRO A 99 -22.77 -16.96 -10.13
CA PRO A 99 -22.05 -15.91 -10.85
C PRO A 99 -21.77 -14.65 -10.01
N LEU A 100 -22.73 -14.25 -9.17
CA LEU A 100 -22.57 -13.12 -8.26
C LEU A 100 -21.45 -13.30 -7.23
N ARG A 101 -21.23 -14.53 -6.73
CA ARG A 101 -20.14 -14.81 -5.78
C ARG A 101 -18.79 -14.75 -6.47
N LEU A 102 -18.70 -15.17 -7.73
CA LEU A 102 -17.47 -15.06 -8.53
C LEU A 102 -17.13 -13.59 -8.81
N LEU A 103 -18.12 -12.77 -9.15
CA LEU A 103 -17.93 -11.34 -9.36
C LEU A 103 -17.52 -10.63 -8.06
N GLY A 104 -18.14 -10.99 -6.93
CA GLY A 104 -17.75 -10.49 -5.61
C GLY A 104 -16.30 -10.85 -5.25
N SER A 105 -15.88 -12.10 -5.47
CA SER A 105 -14.49 -12.52 -5.28
C SER A 105 -13.52 -11.81 -6.23
N GLY A 106 -13.91 -11.60 -7.49
CA GLY A 106 -13.13 -10.84 -8.46
C GLY A 106 -12.93 -9.39 -8.03
N ALA A 107 -13.99 -8.71 -7.59
CA ALA A 107 -13.91 -7.35 -7.06
C ALA A 107 -13.04 -7.27 -5.79
N ALA A 108 -13.15 -8.25 -4.90
CA ALA A 108 -12.33 -8.35 -3.70
C ALA A 108 -10.83 -8.54 -4.02
N LEU A 109 -10.50 -9.41 -4.99
CA LEU A 109 -9.12 -9.61 -5.45
C LEU A 109 -8.58 -8.38 -6.19
N TRP A 110 -9.39 -7.72 -7.01
CA TRP A 110 -9.02 -6.46 -7.65
C TRP A 110 -8.72 -5.36 -6.62
N PHE A 111 -9.56 -5.21 -5.60
CA PHE A 111 -9.30 -4.22 -4.54
C PHE A 111 -8.06 -4.58 -3.72
N THR A 112 -7.83 -5.87 -3.46
CA THR A 112 -6.58 -6.35 -2.83
C THR A 112 -5.36 -5.99 -3.68
N ASN A 113 -5.45 -6.14 -5.00
CA ASN A 113 -4.40 -5.75 -5.93
C ASN A 113 -4.06 -4.26 -5.84
N VAL A 114 -5.08 -3.39 -5.81
CA VAL A 114 -4.91 -1.94 -5.60
C VAL A 114 -4.10 -1.66 -4.31
N LEU A 115 -4.47 -2.30 -3.20
CA LEU A 115 -3.77 -2.11 -1.92
C LEU A 115 -2.32 -2.62 -1.96
N VAL A 116 -2.09 -3.78 -2.59
CA VAL A 116 -0.75 -4.36 -2.75
C VAL A 116 0.16 -3.45 -3.56
N PHE A 117 -0.32 -2.92 -4.69
CA PHE A 117 0.45 -1.98 -5.50
C PHE A 117 0.69 -0.65 -4.78
N ALA A 118 -0.30 -0.13 -4.05
CA ALA A 118 -0.11 1.06 -3.22
C ALA A 118 1.00 0.86 -2.19
N LEU A 119 1.04 -0.30 -1.54
CA LEU A 119 2.09 -0.68 -0.60
C LEU A 119 3.45 -0.78 -1.27
N TRP A 120 3.54 -1.35 -2.49
CA TRP A 120 4.78 -1.40 -3.26
C TRP A 120 5.28 -0.01 -3.65
N TYR A 121 4.44 0.83 -4.24
CA TYR A 121 4.83 2.17 -4.68
C TYR A 121 5.29 3.04 -3.52
N TRP A 122 4.55 3.03 -2.40
CA TRP A 122 4.91 3.75 -1.19
C TRP A 122 6.24 3.29 -0.59
N ARG A 123 6.55 2.01 -0.73
CA ARG A 123 7.76 1.39 -0.15
C ARG A 123 9.00 1.61 -0.99
N LEU A 124 8.85 1.57 -2.31
CA LEU A 124 9.95 1.66 -3.26
C LEU A 124 10.31 3.13 -3.58
N ASP A 125 9.33 4.04 -3.61
CA ASP A 125 9.63 5.44 -3.92
C ASP A 125 10.54 6.08 -2.88
N GLY A 126 11.52 6.84 -3.37
CA GLY A 126 12.45 7.61 -2.56
C GLY A 126 13.29 6.79 -1.58
N GLY A 127 13.45 5.48 -1.80
CA GLY A 127 14.13 4.56 -0.87
C GLY A 127 13.31 4.21 0.37
N GLY A 128 12.00 4.47 0.33
CA GLY A 128 11.05 4.19 1.40
C GLY A 128 10.80 5.36 2.36
N PRO A 129 9.78 5.22 3.24
CA PRO A 129 9.24 6.32 4.05
C PRO A 129 10.27 6.96 4.96
N THR A 130 11.12 6.16 5.60
CA THR A 130 12.16 6.66 6.50
C THR A 130 13.19 7.53 5.77
N VAL A 131 13.56 7.16 4.54
CA VAL A 131 14.53 7.93 3.75
C VAL A 131 13.87 9.22 3.24
N ARG A 132 12.61 9.15 2.79
CA ARG A 132 11.81 10.31 2.39
C ARG A 132 11.67 11.33 3.53
N ASP A 133 11.35 10.85 4.74
CA ASP A 133 11.24 11.71 5.94
C ASP A 133 12.56 12.38 6.31
N LYS A 134 13.69 11.67 6.18
CA LYS A 134 15.03 12.21 6.51
C LYS A 134 15.52 13.24 5.49
N ARG A 135 15.35 12.97 4.20
CA ARG A 135 15.83 13.85 3.12
C ARG A 135 15.14 15.20 3.10
N ARG A 136 13.88 15.21 3.52
CA ARG A 136 13.03 16.39 3.53
C ARG A 136 12.81 17.08 2.17
N GLU A 137 13.12 16.38 1.08
CA GLU A 137 12.96 16.85 -0.29
C GLU A 137 11.48 17.06 -0.63
N PHE A 138 11.19 18.02 -1.52
CA PHE A 138 9.86 18.22 -2.07
C PHE A 138 9.61 17.20 -3.19
N GLY A 139 8.44 16.57 -3.18
CA GLY A 139 8.03 15.66 -4.25
C GLY A 139 8.47 14.21 -4.09
N SER A 140 8.35 13.45 -5.18
CA SER A 140 8.69 12.04 -5.33
C SER A 140 9.85 11.89 -6.32
N ARG A 141 10.55 10.75 -6.28
CA ARG A 141 11.64 10.46 -7.23
C ARG A 141 11.24 9.48 -8.33
N SER A 142 10.28 8.60 -8.04
CA SER A 142 9.85 7.55 -8.96
C SER A 142 8.52 7.86 -9.62
N PHE A 143 7.71 8.76 -9.06
CA PHE A 143 6.39 9.11 -9.58
C PHE A 143 6.23 10.62 -9.75
N VAL A 144 5.42 11.02 -10.73
CA VAL A 144 5.02 12.43 -10.90
C VAL A 144 3.62 12.58 -10.32
N PHE A 145 3.49 13.50 -9.37
CA PHE A 145 2.21 13.84 -8.76
C PHE A 145 1.74 15.23 -9.22
N PRO A 146 0.43 15.51 -9.24
CA PRO A 146 -0.09 16.83 -9.63
C PRO A 146 0.55 18.00 -8.86
N GLN A 147 0.83 17.80 -7.57
CA GLN A 147 1.49 18.79 -6.72
C GLN A 147 2.89 19.16 -7.22
N MET A 148 3.58 18.24 -7.91
CA MET A 148 4.91 18.49 -8.50
C MET A 148 4.84 19.36 -9.76
N GLN A 149 3.66 19.43 -10.41
CA GLN A 149 3.43 20.26 -11.61
C GLN A 149 3.14 21.72 -11.26
N ILE A 150 2.88 22.03 -9.98
CA ILE A 150 2.65 23.40 -9.52
C ILE A 150 3.98 24.17 -9.53
N GLU A 151 3.97 25.30 -10.24
CA GLU A 151 5.12 26.22 -10.32
C GLU A 151 5.58 26.66 -8.93
N LYS A 152 6.89 26.78 -8.74
CA LYS A 152 7.49 27.06 -7.43
C LYS A 152 6.94 28.32 -6.76
N VAL A 153 6.61 29.35 -7.56
CA VAL A 153 6.06 30.63 -7.10
C VAL A 153 4.63 30.47 -6.56
N GLU A 154 3.86 29.53 -7.10
CA GLU A 154 2.46 29.31 -6.73
C GLU A 154 2.29 28.31 -5.57
N ARG A 155 3.33 27.55 -5.20
CA ARG A 155 3.24 26.51 -4.16
C ARG A 155 2.79 27.03 -2.80
N GLY A 156 3.11 28.28 -2.46
CA GLY A 156 2.63 28.93 -1.24
C GLY A 156 1.12 29.11 -1.22
N ARG A 157 0.52 29.47 -2.36
CA ARG A 157 -0.93 29.64 -2.51
C ARG A 157 -1.70 28.34 -2.27
N PHE A 158 -1.13 27.22 -2.70
CA PHE A 158 -1.71 25.88 -2.53
C PHE A 158 -1.24 25.16 -1.25
N SER A 159 -0.44 25.81 -0.40
CA SER A 159 0.14 25.21 0.81
C SER A 159 0.95 23.91 0.56
N VAL A 160 1.61 23.82 -0.59
CA VAL A 160 2.39 22.64 -1.02
C VAL A 160 3.91 22.86 -1.01
N GLU A 161 4.43 23.96 -0.46
CA GLU A 161 5.87 24.29 -0.51
C GLU A 161 6.81 23.17 -0.02
N ARG A 162 6.33 22.35 0.94
CA ARG A 162 7.05 21.21 1.51
C ARG A 162 6.32 19.89 1.32
N TRP A 163 5.42 19.83 0.34
CA TRP A 163 4.62 18.64 0.08
C TRP A 163 5.51 17.43 -0.24
N ARG A 164 5.08 16.27 0.27
CA ARG A 164 5.68 14.97 0.02
C ARG A 164 4.54 13.95 -0.13
N PRO A 165 4.71 12.95 -0.99
CA PRO A 165 3.71 11.91 -1.13
C PRO A 165 3.59 11.10 0.17
N GLY A 166 2.37 10.99 0.70
CA GLY A 166 2.00 10.02 1.73
C GLY A 166 1.42 8.75 1.12
N PHE A 167 1.11 7.76 1.94
CA PHE A 167 0.50 6.50 1.50
C PHE A 167 -0.77 6.70 0.65
N VAL A 168 -1.62 7.67 0.99
CA VAL A 168 -2.85 7.97 0.24
C VAL A 168 -2.57 8.42 -1.20
N ASP A 169 -1.48 9.15 -1.44
CA ASP A 169 -1.10 9.56 -2.78
C ASP A 169 -0.74 8.34 -3.66
N TYR A 170 -0.05 7.34 -3.09
CA TYR A 170 0.25 6.09 -3.79
C TYR A 170 -0.99 5.19 -3.95
N LEU A 171 -1.91 5.22 -2.99
CA LEU A 171 -3.18 4.52 -3.12
C LEU A 171 -4.00 5.08 -4.28
N PHE A 172 -4.01 6.41 -4.44
CA PHE A 172 -4.65 7.05 -5.58
C PHE A 172 -4.02 6.60 -6.91
N ILE A 173 -2.68 6.59 -7.02
CA ILE A 173 -1.98 6.08 -8.22
C ILE A 173 -2.31 4.61 -8.48
N ALA A 174 -2.24 3.75 -7.47
CA ALA A 174 -2.52 2.33 -7.64
C ALA A 174 -3.98 2.08 -8.05
N PHE A 175 -4.92 2.84 -7.48
CA PHE A 175 -6.33 2.78 -7.83
C PHE A 175 -6.56 3.21 -9.28
N THR A 176 -6.03 4.37 -9.68
CA THR A 176 -6.23 4.88 -11.03
C THR A 176 -5.59 3.98 -12.08
N GLN A 177 -4.38 3.48 -11.83
CA GLN A 177 -3.76 2.51 -12.74
C GLN A 177 -4.54 1.20 -12.81
N SER A 178 -4.93 0.63 -11.68
CA SER A 178 -5.68 -0.64 -11.68
C SER A 178 -7.11 -0.50 -12.23
N SER A 179 -7.63 0.72 -12.37
CA SER A 179 -8.95 1.01 -12.96
C SER A 179 -8.88 1.38 -14.43
N THR A 180 -7.69 1.74 -14.92
CA THR A 180 -7.48 2.07 -16.32
C THR A 180 -7.20 0.77 -17.05
N PHE A 181 -8.14 0.32 -17.89
CA PHE A 181 -7.83 -0.66 -18.92
C PHE A 181 -6.98 0.06 -19.96
N GLY A 182 -5.68 0.19 -19.68
CA GLY A 182 -4.73 0.88 -20.56
C GLY A 182 -4.75 0.36 -21.98
#